data_AF-A0AAD6JFK4-F1
#
_entry.id   AF-A0AAD6JFK4-F1
#
_cell.length_a   1.000
_cell.length_b   1.000
_cell.length_c   1.000
_cell.angle_alpha   90.00
_cell.angle_beta   90.00
_cell.angle_gamma   90.00
#
_symmetry.space_group_name_H-M   'P 1'
#
loop_
_entity.id
_entity.type
_entity.pdbx_description
1 polymer ?
#
loop_
_entity_poly.entity_id
_entity_poly.type
_entity_poly.pdbx_seq_one_letter_code
_entity_poly.pdbx_strand_id
1 'polypeptide(L)'
;MKMLSIRSVGLSLSLEKGLPLGSGLGSSAASAAAAAVAVNELFGRKLEVKDLVLAGLESEAKVSGYHADNIAPAIMGGFVLIRSYDPLELMSLQFPVEKDLIFVLVSPDFEAPTKKMRAALPAEIGMSHHVWNCSQAGALVASVLQGDLVGLGKALSSDKIVEPKRAPLIPGMEAVKKAALQAGAFGCTISGAGPTAVAVVDSEGRGVEVGERMVEAFWKEGNLKAVAMVRRLDRVGARLVGSVPR
;
A
#
# COMPACT_ATOMS: atom_id res chain seq x y z
N MET A 1 2.86 21.53 13.71
CA MET A 1 2.68 22.78 14.51
C MET A 1 2.82 24.05 13.68
N LYS A 2 3.91 24.25 12.92
CA LYS A 2 4.08 25.44 12.05
C LYS A 2 2.86 25.71 11.14
N MET A 3 2.36 24.67 10.48
CA MET A 3 1.17 24.74 9.60
C MET A 3 -0.12 25.13 10.35
N LEU A 4 -0.18 24.90 11.67
CA LEU A 4 -1.32 25.28 12.52
C LEU A 4 -1.16 26.69 13.12
N SER A 5 -0.08 27.41 12.79
CA SER A 5 0.26 28.72 13.37
C SER A 5 0.35 28.71 14.91
N ILE A 6 0.78 27.59 15.50
CA ILE A 6 0.97 27.44 16.95
C ILE A 6 2.46 27.56 17.28
N ARG A 7 2.79 28.54 18.13
CA ARG A 7 4.18 28.83 18.53
C ARG A 7 4.78 27.76 19.44
N SER A 8 4.04 27.33 20.46
CA SER A 8 4.48 26.29 21.41
C SER A 8 3.27 25.65 22.08
N VAL A 9 3.32 24.33 22.26
CA VAL A 9 2.33 23.53 23.01
C VAL A 9 2.95 22.19 23.37
N GLY A 10 2.59 21.63 24.53
CA GLY A 10 2.91 20.26 24.90
C GLY A 10 1.82 19.30 24.43
N LEU A 11 2.19 18.17 23.83
CA LEU A 11 1.25 17.13 23.40
C LEU A 11 1.71 15.79 23.98
N SER A 12 0.75 14.99 24.46
CA SER A 12 0.96 13.58 24.78
C SER A 12 0.20 12.75 23.76
N LEU A 13 0.90 11.85 23.06
CA LEU A 13 0.34 10.96 22.06
C LEU A 13 0.65 9.51 22.48
N SER A 14 -0.36 8.65 22.40
CA SER A 14 -0.20 7.21 22.54
C SER A 14 -0.44 6.55 21.18
N LEU A 15 0.42 5.61 20.81
CA LEU A 15 0.35 4.90 19.53
C LEU A 15 0.14 3.41 19.78
N GLU A 16 -0.98 2.89 19.28
CA GLU A 16 -1.21 1.46 19.17
C GLU A 16 -0.87 0.98 17.76
N LYS A 17 0.03 0.01 17.65
CA LYS A 17 0.50 -0.51 16.36
C LYS A 17 -0.37 -1.68 15.90
N GLY A 18 -1.14 -1.48 14.84
CA GLY A 18 -1.93 -2.53 14.19
C GLY A 18 -1.25 -3.23 13.00
N LEU A 19 -0.07 -2.76 12.57
CA LEU A 19 0.65 -3.28 11.39
C LEU A 19 2.10 -3.65 11.74
N PRO A 20 2.58 -4.84 11.29
CA PRO A 20 3.97 -5.25 11.52
C PRO A 20 4.94 -4.28 10.84
N LEU A 21 6.09 -4.06 11.49
CA LEU A 21 7.18 -3.24 10.95
C LEU A 21 7.82 -3.94 9.75
N GLY A 22 8.32 -3.18 8.77
CA GLY A 22 9.06 -3.74 7.63
C GLY A 22 8.26 -4.68 6.71
N SER A 23 6.92 -4.73 6.85
CA SER A 23 6.06 -5.72 6.19
C SER A 23 5.66 -5.40 4.75
N GLY A 24 5.90 -4.18 4.29
CA GLY A 24 5.41 -3.68 3.00
C GLY A 24 3.99 -3.09 3.04
N LEU A 25 3.33 -3.08 4.22
CA LEU A 25 1.95 -2.59 4.40
C LEU A 25 1.83 -1.10 4.78
N GLY A 26 2.90 -0.32 4.69
CA GLY A 26 2.87 1.11 5.03
C GLY A 26 2.74 1.41 6.53
N SER A 27 3.32 0.57 7.41
CA SER A 27 3.21 0.72 8.88
C SER A 27 3.74 2.07 9.42
N SER A 28 4.76 2.66 8.79
CA SER A 28 5.27 4.01 9.13
C SER A 28 4.27 5.09 8.72
N ALA A 29 3.85 5.09 7.45
CA ALA A 29 2.86 6.01 6.90
C ALA A 29 1.52 5.97 7.66
N ALA A 30 1.05 4.79 8.08
CA ALA A 30 -0.16 4.67 8.91
C ALA A 30 -0.03 5.40 10.25
N SER A 31 1.16 5.33 10.87
CA SER A 31 1.43 6.01 12.15
C SER A 31 1.53 7.53 11.95
N ALA A 32 2.18 7.96 10.87
CA ALA A 32 2.28 9.38 10.49
C ALA A 32 0.91 9.98 10.15
N ALA A 33 0.08 9.26 9.39
CA ALA A 33 -1.29 9.64 9.07
C ALA A 33 -2.15 9.77 10.34
N ALA A 34 -2.11 8.76 11.22
CA ALA A 34 -2.83 8.79 12.49
C ALA A 34 -2.43 9.99 13.36
N ALA A 35 -1.14 10.26 13.49
CA ALA A 35 -0.64 11.41 14.24
C ALA A 35 -1.04 12.74 13.59
N ALA A 36 -0.93 12.88 12.27
CA ALA A 36 -1.29 14.10 11.55
C ALA A 36 -2.78 14.42 11.70
N VAL A 37 -3.64 13.42 11.49
CA VAL A 37 -5.09 13.57 11.67
C VAL A 37 -5.42 13.86 13.13
N ALA A 38 -4.93 13.08 14.10
CA ALA A 38 -5.22 13.30 15.52
C ALA A 38 -4.80 14.71 16.00
N VAL A 39 -3.63 15.19 15.59
CA VAL A 39 -3.17 16.53 15.94
C VAL A 39 -4.03 17.60 15.26
N ASN A 40 -4.40 17.43 13.98
CA ASN A 40 -5.29 18.37 13.32
C ASN A 40 -6.67 18.45 14.00
N GLU A 41 -7.21 17.31 14.41
CA GLU A 41 -8.47 17.19 15.15
C GLU A 41 -8.39 17.92 16.51
N LEU A 42 -7.33 17.71 17.28
CA LEU A 42 -7.11 18.39 18.57
C LEU A 42 -7.11 19.93 18.44
N PHE A 43 -6.71 20.46 17.29
CA PHE A 43 -6.65 21.91 17.03
C PHE A 43 -7.79 22.42 16.15
N GLY A 44 -8.88 21.66 16.02
CA GLY A 44 -10.11 22.11 15.37
C GLY A 44 -10.11 22.02 13.85
N ARG A 45 -9.42 21.02 13.27
CA ARG A 45 -9.42 20.70 11.82
C ARG A 45 -9.03 21.87 10.92
N LYS A 46 -7.94 22.56 11.26
CA LYS A 46 -7.50 23.76 10.54
C LYS A 46 -6.75 23.48 9.24
N LEU A 47 -6.28 22.24 9.05
CA LEU A 47 -5.49 21.84 7.89
C LEU A 47 -6.36 21.14 6.84
N GLU A 48 -6.08 21.42 5.56
CA GLU A 48 -6.65 20.68 4.45
C GLU A 48 -5.99 19.30 4.32
N VAL A 49 -6.63 18.40 3.58
CA VAL A 49 -6.10 17.04 3.33
C VAL A 49 -4.69 17.08 2.75
N LYS A 50 -4.40 17.98 1.81
CA LYS A 50 -3.06 18.13 1.21
C LYS A 50 -1.99 18.51 2.24
N ASP A 51 -2.36 19.32 3.23
CA ASP A 51 -1.46 19.77 4.29
C ASP A 51 -1.15 18.62 5.25
N LEU A 52 -2.13 17.76 5.52
CA LEU A 52 -1.94 16.52 6.29
C LEU A 52 -1.01 15.56 5.57
N VAL A 53 -1.19 15.38 4.26
CA VAL A 53 -0.30 14.56 3.44
C VAL A 53 1.11 15.11 3.45
N LEU A 54 1.29 16.43 3.28
CA LEU A 54 2.60 17.06 3.34
C LEU A 54 3.25 16.90 4.72
N ALA A 55 2.50 17.10 5.81
CA ALA A 55 3.01 16.90 7.17
C ALA A 55 3.46 15.44 7.41
N GLY A 56 2.71 14.46 6.91
CA GLY A 56 3.08 13.05 6.99
C GLY A 56 4.28 12.71 6.09
N LEU A 57 4.37 13.30 4.90
CA LEU A 57 5.47 13.10 3.95
C LEU A 57 6.81 13.61 4.52
N GLU A 58 6.81 14.77 5.20
CA GLU A 58 7.97 15.29 5.94
C GLU A 58 8.43 14.35 7.07
N SER A 59 7.50 13.61 7.68
CA SER A 59 7.83 12.57 8.65
C SER A 59 8.45 11.34 7.96
N GLU A 60 7.82 10.85 6.90
CA GLU A 60 8.30 9.67 6.15
C GLU A 60 9.69 9.90 5.53
N ALA A 61 10.00 11.13 5.10
CA ALA A 61 11.30 11.53 4.59
C ALA A 61 12.47 11.12 5.52
N LYS A 62 12.25 11.15 6.84
CA LYS A 62 13.25 10.82 7.86
C LYS A 62 13.35 9.32 8.16
N VAL A 63 12.36 8.53 7.76
CA VAL A 63 12.24 7.10 8.11
C VAL A 63 12.50 6.22 6.90
N SER A 64 11.74 6.47 5.82
CA SER A 64 11.64 5.60 4.65
C SER A 64 11.92 6.36 3.35
N GLY A 65 12.13 7.68 3.40
CA GLY A 65 12.41 8.54 2.25
C GLY A 65 11.17 9.29 1.76
N TYR A 66 11.36 10.21 0.81
CA TYR A 66 10.32 11.15 0.38
C TYR A 66 9.38 10.50 -0.65
N HIS A 67 8.44 9.67 -0.19
CA HIS A 67 7.46 8.98 -1.03
C HIS A 67 6.04 9.25 -0.52
N ALA A 68 5.16 9.73 -1.40
CA ALA A 68 3.79 10.06 -1.05
C ALA A 68 2.84 8.85 -1.20
N ASP A 69 3.30 7.75 -1.79
CA ASP A 69 2.51 6.59 -2.24
C ASP A 69 1.93 5.74 -1.11
N ASN A 70 2.43 5.88 0.12
CA ASN A 70 1.80 5.29 1.30
C ASN A 70 1.06 6.31 2.15
N ILE A 71 1.65 7.49 2.36
CA ILE A 71 1.05 8.51 3.23
C ILE A 71 -0.21 9.15 2.62
N ALA A 72 -0.24 9.36 1.29
CA ALA A 72 -1.39 9.93 0.62
C ALA A 72 -2.62 9.03 0.71
N PRO A 73 -2.60 7.73 0.30
CA PRO A 73 -3.77 6.87 0.49
C PRO A 73 -4.06 6.56 1.96
N ALA A 74 -3.07 6.58 2.87
CA ALA A 74 -3.32 6.44 4.30
C ALA A 74 -4.17 7.60 4.88
N ILE A 75 -4.05 8.81 4.33
CA ILE A 75 -4.83 9.98 4.75
C ILE A 75 -6.12 10.11 3.93
N MET A 76 -6.05 9.94 2.62
CA MET A 76 -7.12 10.23 1.66
C MET A 76 -8.10 9.07 1.49
N GLY A 77 -7.66 7.84 1.77
CA GLY A 77 -8.39 6.62 1.39
C GLY A 77 -8.37 6.36 -0.12
N GLY A 78 -8.90 5.20 -0.50
CA GLY A 78 -9.07 4.80 -1.89
C GLY A 78 -7.76 4.65 -2.64
N PHE A 79 -7.79 5.02 -3.93
CA PHE A 79 -6.63 5.04 -4.80
C PHE A 79 -6.15 6.48 -5.00
N VAL A 80 -4.85 6.69 -4.86
CA VAL A 80 -4.23 8.01 -5.08
C VAL A 80 -3.12 7.88 -6.12
N LEU A 81 -3.23 8.66 -7.20
CA LEU A 81 -2.18 8.86 -8.18
C LEU A 81 -1.36 10.11 -7.81
N ILE A 82 -0.04 9.98 -7.82
CA ILE A 82 0.89 11.09 -7.62
C ILE A 82 1.33 11.58 -8.99
N ARG A 83 0.82 12.75 -9.43
CA ARG A 83 1.18 13.33 -10.73
C ARG A 83 2.56 13.99 -10.69
N SER A 84 2.86 14.69 -9.60
CA SER A 84 4.11 15.41 -9.39
C SER A 84 4.47 15.45 -7.91
N TYR A 85 5.77 15.53 -7.62
CA TYR A 85 6.31 15.78 -6.28
C TYR A 85 6.69 17.24 -6.07
N ASP A 86 6.95 17.99 -7.15
CA ASP A 86 7.34 19.41 -7.11
C ASP A 86 6.67 20.21 -8.25
N PRO A 87 5.58 20.95 -7.97
CA PRO A 87 4.81 20.94 -6.71
C PRO A 87 4.15 19.57 -6.46
N LEU A 88 3.85 19.26 -5.19
CA LEU A 88 3.14 18.02 -4.85
C LEU A 88 1.70 18.06 -5.40
N GLU A 89 1.40 17.16 -6.32
CA GLU A 89 0.09 17.06 -6.96
C GLU A 89 -0.46 15.64 -6.87
N LEU A 90 -1.60 15.52 -6.21
CA LEU A 90 -2.26 14.27 -5.89
C LEU A 90 -3.63 14.22 -6.56
N MET A 91 -3.97 13.05 -7.10
CA MET A 91 -5.25 12.79 -7.76
C MET A 91 -5.93 11.60 -7.08
N SER A 92 -7.08 11.83 -6.47
CA SER A 92 -7.93 10.75 -5.97
C SER A 92 -8.63 10.07 -7.13
N LEU A 93 -8.40 8.77 -7.31
CA LEU A 93 -9.09 7.96 -8.31
C LEU A 93 -10.32 7.32 -7.66
N GLN A 94 -11.49 7.61 -8.20
CA GLN A 94 -12.76 7.10 -7.68
C GLN A 94 -13.03 5.70 -8.24
N PHE A 95 -12.86 4.68 -7.41
CA PHE A 95 -13.34 3.34 -7.73
C PHE A 95 -14.87 3.28 -7.54
N PRO A 96 -15.66 2.71 -8.47
CA PRO A 96 -17.13 2.69 -8.37
C PRO A 96 -17.63 2.17 -7.01
N VAL A 97 -18.59 2.86 -6.40
CA VAL A 97 -19.03 2.60 -5.01
C VAL A 97 -19.90 1.34 -4.89
N GLU A 98 -20.56 0.97 -5.97
CA GLU A 98 -21.40 -0.21 -6.13
C GLU A 98 -20.60 -1.50 -6.33
N LYS A 99 -19.28 -1.39 -6.49
CA LYS A 99 -18.38 -2.53 -6.66
C LYS A 99 -17.54 -2.74 -5.39
N ASP A 100 -17.43 -4.00 -5.01
CA ASP A 100 -16.49 -4.45 -3.99
C ASP A 100 -15.13 -4.75 -4.65
N LEU A 101 -14.06 -4.26 -4.04
CA LEU A 101 -12.69 -4.63 -4.36
C LEU A 101 -12.07 -5.22 -3.10
N ILE A 102 -11.62 -6.47 -3.20
CA ILE A 102 -11.07 -7.22 -2.08
C ILE A 102 -9.62 -7.54 -2.38
N PHE A 103 -8.78 -7.23 -1.39
CA PHE A 103 -7.37 -7.55 -1.36
C PHE A 103 -7.13 -8.72 -0.41
N VAL A 104 -6.34 -9.68 -0.88
CA VAL A 104 -5.78 -10.75 -0.06
C VAL A 104 -4.33 -10.42 0.20
N LEU A 105 -4.01 -10.12 1.46
CA LEU A 105 -2.68 -9.75 1.91
C LEU A 105 -2.08 -10.95 2.63
N VAL A 106 -0.94 -11.45 2.16
CA VAL A 106 -0.24 -12.57 2.81
C VAL A 106 1.17 -12.13 3.20
N SER A 107 1.37 -12.00 4.50
CA SER A 107 2.62 -11.51 5.10
C SER A 107 3.41 -12.68 5.67
N PRO A 108 4.58 -13.01 5.10
CA PRO A 108 5.46 -14.02 5.70
C PRO A 108 6.21 -13.46 6.91
N ASP A 109 6.60 -14.35 7.84
CA ASP A 109 7.52 -14.09 8.94
C ASP A 109 8.95 -14.00 8.40
N PHE A 110 9.19 -12.92 7.68
CA PHE A 110 10.44 -12.58 7.03
C PHE A 110 10.56 -11.07 7.02
N GLU A 111 11.73 -10.56 7.34
CA GLU A 111 12.01 -9.13 7.25
C GLU A 111 12.91 -8.88 6.04
N ALA A 112 12.42 -8.07 5.10
CA ALA A 112 13.18 -7.62 3.95
C ALA A 112 13.59 -6.15 4.17
N PRO A 113 14.87 -5.85 4.49
CA PRO A 113 15.29 -4.48 4.72
C PRO A 113 15.00 -3.61 3.48
N THR A 114 14.25 -2.52 3.66
CA THR A 114 13.83 -1.64 2.55
C THR A 114 15.02 -1.14 1.72
N LYS A 115 16.15 -0.87 2.38
CA LYS A 115 17.41 -0.48 1.73
C LYS A 115 17.92 -1.55 0.76
N LYS A 116 17.86 -2.83 1.12
CA LYS A 116 18.27 -3.96 0.28
C LYS A 116 17.31 -4.13 -0.91
N MET A 117 16.00 -4.04 -0.66
CA MET A 117 14.97 -4.12 -1.70
C MET A 117 15.03 -2.99 -2.72
N ARG A 118 15.53 -1.81 -2.32
CA ARG A 118 15.78 -0.67 -3.21
C ARG A 118 17.11 -0.79 -3.97
N ALA A 119 18.17 -1.23 -3.29
CA ALA A 119 19.48 -1.40 -3.91
C ALA A 119 19.49 -2.48 -5.01
N ALA A 120 18.52 -3.40 -5.00
CA ALA A 120 18.36 -4.42 -6.03
C ALA A 120 17.77 -3.89 -7.35
N LEU A 121 17.23 -2.66 -7.37
CA LEU A 121 16.64 -2.08 -8.56
C LEU A 121 17.73 -1.61 -9.53
N PRO A 122 17.54 -1.81 -10.85
CA PRO A 122 18.53 -1.40 -11.82
C PRO A 122 18.57 0.12 -11.92
N ALA A 123 19.76 0.68 -12.15
CA ALA A 123 19.93 2.11 -12.40
C ALA A 123 19.34 2.53 -13.77
N GLU A 124 19.30 1.58 -14.72
CA GLU A 124 18.82 1.80 -16.08
C GLU A 124 17.79 0.73 -16.48
N ILE A 125 16.84 1.11 -17.34
CA ILE A 125 15.82 0.21 -17.88
C ILE A 125 15.80 0.30 -19.40
N GLY A 126 15.50 -0.82 -20.06
CA GLY A 126 15.31 -0.83 -21.51
C GLY A 126 14.01 -0.15 -21.92
N MET A 127 14.01 0.47 -23.11
CA MET A 127 12.84 1.16 -23.67
C MET A 127 11.61 0.25 -23.77
N SER A 128 11.78 -1.03 -24.11
CA SER A 128 10.67 -1.99 -24.19
C SER A 128 9.99 -2.23 -22.84
N HIS A 129 10.76 -2.30 -21.75
CA HIS A 129 10.22 -2.40 -20.40
C HIS A 129 9.56 -1.09 -19.97
N HIS A 130 10.15 0.05 -20.31
CA HIS A 130 9.56 1.36 -20.03
C HIS A 130 8.18 1.51 -20.69
N VAL A 131 8.09 1.30 -22.01
CA VAL A 131 6.83 1.37 -22.76
C VAL A 131 5.79 0.40 -22.20
N TRP A 132 6.20 -0.84 -21.90
CA TRP A 132 5.31 -1.83 -21.29
C TRP A 132 4.75 -1.35 -19.95
N ASN A 133 5.61 -0.93 -19.02
CA ASN A 133 5.18 -0.50 -17.69
C ASN A 133 4.31 0.77 -17.75
N CYS A 134 4.58 1.70 -18.67
CA CYS A 134 3.71 2.86 -18.90
C CYS A 134 2.32 2.44 -19.38
N SER A 135 2.23 1.48 -20.29
CA SER A 135 0.96 0.89 -20.73
C SER A 135 0.21 0.25 -19.57
N GLN A 136 0.88 -0.56 -18.76
CA GLN A 136 0.25 -1.22 -17.62
C GLN A 136 -0.18 -0.24 -16.52
N ALA A 137 0.57 0.84 -16.29
CA ALA A 137 0.17 1.91 -15.36
C ALA A 137 -1.09 2.64 -15.86
N GLY A 138 -1.17 2.97 -17.15
CA GLY A 138 -2.36 3.55 -17.76
C GLY A 138 -3.57 2.61 -17.68
N ALA A 139 -3.37 1.32 -17.96
CA ALA A 139 -4.40 0.29 -17.83
C ALA A 139 -4.88 0.14 -16.37
N LEU A 140 -3.98 0.24 -15.39
CA LEU A 140 -4.33 0.20 -13.97
C LEU A 140 -5.24 1.37 -13.59
N VAL A 141 -4.88 2.60 -13.99
CA VAL A 141 -5.72 3.80 -13.75
C VAL A 141 -7.10 3.64 -14.40
N ALA A 142 -7.14 3.24 -15.67
CA ALA A 142 -8.41 3.02 -16.38
C ALA A 142 -9.28 1.95 -15.69
N SER A 143 -8.67 0.84 -15.26
CA SER A 143 -9.36 -0.26 -14.59
C SER A 143 -9.91 0.15 -13.23
N VAL A 144 -9.17 0.97 -12.47
CA VAL A 144 -9.67 1.55 -11.21
C VAL A 144 -10.92 2.40 -11.47
N LEU A 145 -10.86 3.33 -12.43
CA LEU A 145 -11.96 4.25 -12.72
C LEU A 145 -13.21 3.53 -13.28
N GLN A 146 -13.02 2.45 -14.04
CA GLN A 146 -14.12 1.63 -14.58
C GLN A 146 -14.62 0.56 -13.60
N GLY A 147 -13.88 0.34 -12.50
CA GLY A 147 -14.08 -0.78 -11.60
C GLY A 147 -13.93 -2.14 -12.29
N ASP A 148 -13.02 -2.25 -13.26
CA ASP A 148 -12.66 -3.53 -13.90
C ASP A 148 -11.66 -4.26 -13.01
N LEU A 149 -12.16 -5.17 -12.17
CA LEU A 149 -11.34 -5.96 -11.25
C LEU A 149 -10.35 -6.88 -11.99
N VAL A 150 -10.75 -7.40 -13.16
CA VAL A 150 -9.91 -8.31 -13.95
C VAL A 150 -8.79 -7.52 -14.62
N GLY A 151 -9.12 -6.38 -15.23
CA GLY A 151 -8.15 -5.45 -15.80
C GLY A 151 -7.15 -4.94 -14.75
N LEU A 152 -7.65 -4.57 -13.57
CA LEU A 152 -6.85 -4.14 -12.43
C LEU A 152 -5.85 -5.23 -12.03
N GLY A 153 -6.33 -6.47 -11.84
CA GLY A 153 -5.52 -7.64 -11.52
C GLY A 153 -4.43 -7.96 -12.55
N LYS A 154 -4.77 -7.90 -13.84
CA LYS A 154 -3.79 -8.12 -14.91
C LYS A 154 -2.74 -7.02 -14.94
N ALA A 155 -3.15 -5.76 -14.84
CA ALA A 155 -2.24 -4.62 -14.88
C ALA A 155 -1.26 -4.64 -13.70
N LEU A 156 -1.74 -4.86 -12.47
CA LEU A 156 -0.89 -4.89 -11.27
C LEU A 156 0.12 -6.04 -11.28
N SER A 157 -0.19 -7.16 -11.94
CA SER A 157 0.67 -8.35 -12.00
C SER A 157 1.75 -8.28 -13.08
N SER A 158 1.75 -7.23 -13.90
CA SER A 158 2.50 -7.17 -15.16
C SER A 158 3.78 -6.34 -15.08
N ASP A 159 4.28 -5.99 -13.90
CA ASP A 159 5.52 -5.24 -13.77
C ASP A 159 6.73 -6.02 -14.28
N LYS A 160 7.50 -5.41 -15.19
CA LYS A 160 8.74 -5.99 -15.76
C LYS A 160 10.02 -5.35 -15.23
N ILE A 161 9.92 -4.39 -14.30
CA ILE A 161 11.04 -3.59 -13.81
C ILE A 161 11.36 -3.92 -12.36
N VAL A 162 10.40 -3.77 -11.45
CA VAL A 162 10.65 -3.79 -10.00
C VAL A 162 10.44 -5.19 -9.42
N GLU A 163 9.29 -5.81 -9.67
CA GLU A 163 8.91 -7.12 -9.17
C GLU A 163 9.93 -8.21 -9.56
N PRO A 164 10.41 -8.32 -10.82
CA PRO A 164 11.39 -9.35 -11.18
C PRO A 164 12.73 -9.23 -10.46
N LYS A 165 13.03 -8.07 -9.87
CA LYS A 165 14.25 -7.84 -9.08
C LYS A 165 14.03 -8.04 -7.58
N ARG A 166 12.80 -7.81 -7.11
CA ARG A 166 12.43 -7.96 -5.69
C ARG A 166 11.94 -9.35 -5.33
N ALA A 167 11.18 -10.02 -6.20
CA ALA A 167 10.61 -11.34 -5.93
C ALA A 167 11.66 -12.39 -5.54
N PRO A 168 12.83 -12.48 -6.20
CA PRO A 168 13.87 -13.45 -5.82
C PRO A 168 14.49 -13.20 -4.43
N LEU A 169 14.31 -12.00 -3.86
CA LEU A 169 14.81 -11.66 -2.53
C LEU A 169 13.87 -12.10 -1.40
N ILE A 170 12.66 -12.56 -1.75
CA ILE A 170 11.64 -13.01 -0.82
C ILE A 170 11.40 -14.51 -1.08
N PRO A 171 11.86 -15.40 -0.19
CA PRO A 171 11.70 -16.84 -0.38
C PRO A 171 10.25 -17.25 -0.67
N GLY A 172 10.04 -17.99 -1.75
CA GLY A 172 8.72 -18.49 -2.17
C GLY A 172 7.81 -17.48 -2.90
N MET A 173 8.19 -16.21 -3.08
CA MET A 173 7.29 -15.18 -3.65
C MET A 173 6.75 -15.52 -5.05
N GLU A 174 7.57 -16.08 -5.94
CA GLU A 174 7.11 -16.48 -7.28
C GLU A 174 6.06 -17.59 -7.22
N ALA A 175 6.26 -18.58 -6.33
CA ALA A 175 5.32 -19.66 -6.12
C ALA A 175 4.01 -19.15 -5.50
N VAL A 176 4.09 -18.20 -4.57
CA VAL A 176 2.92 -17.54 -3.97
C VAL A 176 2.10 -16.82 -5.04
N LYS A 177 2.75 -16.06 -5.93
CA LYS A 177 2.08 -15.40 -7.06
C LYS A 177 1.39 -16.42 -7.96
N LYS A 178 2.05 -17.52 -8.29
CA LYS A 178 1.47 -18.62 -9.09
C LYS A 178 0.27 -19.25 -8.39
N ALA A 179 0.39 -19.55 -7.09
CA ALA A 179 -0.67 -20.15 -6.28
C ALA A 179 -1.91 -19.24 -6.21
N ALA A 180 -1.72 -17.93 -6.03
CA ALA A 180 -2.80 -16.96 -6.02
C ALA A 180 -3.60 -16.98 -7.34
N LEU A 181 -2.90 -16.93 -8.47
CA LEU A 181 -3.53 -16.94 -9.81
C LEU A 181 -4.24 -18.28 -10.09
N GLN A 182 -3.64 -19.41 -9.70
CA GLN A 182 -4.26 -20.73 -9.84
C GLN A 182 -5.51 -20.89 -8.97
N ALA A 183 -5.56 -20.23 -7.82
CA ALA A 183 -6.72 -20.18 -6.93
C ALA A 183 -7.80 -19.15 -7.36
N GLY A 184 -7.63 -18.49 -8.52
CA GLY A 184 -8.62 -17.60 -9.10
C GLY A 184 -8.47 -16.13 -8.73
N ALA A 185 -7.32 -15.70 -8.19
CA ALA A 185 -7.02 -14.28 -8.09
C ALA A 185 -6.91 -13.65 -9.49
N PHE A 186 -7.44 -12.44 -9.66
CA PHE A 186 -7.31 -11.70 -10.92
C PHE A 186 -5.90 -11.16 -11.15
N GLY A 187 -5.15 -10.99 -10.07
CA GLY A 187 -3.78 -10.53 -10.07
C GLY A 187 -3.11 -10.75 -8.73
N CYS A 188 -1.78 -10.80 -8.73
CA CYS A 188 -0.96 -10.85 -7.54
C CYS A 188 0.39 -10.16 -7.78
N THR A 189 0.84 -9.35 -6.82
CA THR A 189 2.16 -8.69 -6.83
C THR A 189 2.68 -8.50 -5.40
N ILE A 190 3.84 -7.88 -5.26
CA ILE A 190 4.45 -7.51 -3.99
C ILE A 190 3.80 -6.22 -3.47
N SER A 191 3.37 -6.20 -2.21
CA SER A 191 2.88 -4.99 -1.55
C SER A 191 4.05 -4.09 -1.13
N GLY A 192 4.13 -2.90 -1.72
CA GLY A 192 5.19 -1.92 -1.45
C GLY A 192 6.58 -2.47 -1.75
N ALA A 193 7.46 -2.45 -0.74
CA ALA A 193 8.80 -3.04 -0.83
C ALA A 193 8.82 -4.56 -0.54
N GLY A 194 7.69 -5.15 -0.16
CA GLY A 194 7.60 -6.50 0.37
C GLY A 194 7.91 -6.58 1.88
N PRO A 195 7.86 -7.79 2.46
CA PRO A 195 7.68 -9.07 1.78
C PRO A 195 6.23 -9.54 1.62
N THR A 196 5.25 -8.74 2.05
CA THR A 196 3.84 -9.09 1.87
C THR A 196 3.49 -9.22 0.38
N ALA A 197 2.78 -10.28 0.02
CA ALA A 197 2.12 -10.42 -1.27
C ALA A 197 0.70 -9.85 -1.19
N VAL A 198 0.23 -9.21 -2.26
CA VAL A 198 -1.14 -8.73 -2.40
C VAL A 198 -1.77 -9.32 -3.65
N ALA A 199 -2.95 -9.93 -3.49
CA ALA A 199 -3.77 -10.43 -4.59
C ALA A 199 -5.14 -9.74 -4.62
N VAL A 200 -5.77 -9.72 -5.78
CA VAL A 200 -7.07 -9.07 -6.01
C VAL A 200 -8.14 -10.09 -6.37
N VAL A 201 -9.29 -10.00 -5.70
CA VAL A 201 -10.48 -10.86 -5.90
C VAL A 201 -11.77 -10.03 -5.83
N ASP A 202 -12.89 -10.66 -6.19
CA ASP A 202 -14.24 -10.07 -6.19
C ASP A 202 -15.09 -10.43 -4.97
N SER A 203 -14.64 -11.36 -4.11
CA SER A 203 -15.44 -11.89 -3.01
C SER A 203 -14.58 -12.36 -1.84
N GLU A 204 -15.12 -12.24 -0.62
CA GLU A 204 -14.39 -12.62 0.59
C GLU A 204 -14.14 -14.13 0.66
N GLY A 205 -15.11 -14.94 0.23
CA GLY A 205 -14.96 -16.40 0.18
C GLY A 205 -13.81 -16.84 -0.73
N ARG A 206 -13.73 -16.29 -1.96
CA ARG A 206 -12.57 -16.52 -2.83
C ARG A 206 -11.28 -15.98 -2.21
N GLY A 207 -11.36 -14.85 -1.52
CA GLY A 207 -10.22 -14.26 -0.83
C GLY A 207 -9.63 -15.17 0.25
N VAL A 208 -10.46 -15.87 1.01
CA VAL A 208 -10.03 -16.85 2.01
C VAL A 208 -9.30 -18.01 1.33
N GLU A 209 -9.90 -18.62 0.31
CA GLU A 209 -9.27 -19.75 -0.42
C GLU A 209 -7.92 -19.33 -1.05
N VAL A 210 -7.89 -18.19 -1.74
CA VAL A 210 -6.66 -17.64 -2.32
C VAL A 210 -5.60 -17.41 -1.22
N GLY A 211 -6.00 -16.86 -0.08
CA GLY A 211 -5.11 -16.62 1.06
C GLY A 211 -4.49 -17.90 1.62
N GLU A 212 -5.28 -18.96 1.78
CA GLU A 212 -4.81 -20.27 2.22
C GLU A 212 -3.76 -20.85 1.25
N ARG A 213 -4.03 -20.80 -0.06
CA ARG A 213 -3.08 -21.30 -1.08
C ARG A 213 -1.77 -20.50 -1.09
N MET A 214 -1.87 -19.19 -0.91
CA MET A 214 -0.69 -18.32 -0.80
C MET A 214 0.14 -18.62 0.46
N VAL A 215 -0.51 -18.84 1.61
CA VAL A 215 0.17 -19.23 2.85
C VAL A 215 0.88 -20.58 2.70
N GLU A 216 0.20 -21.57 2.11
CA GLU A 216 0.81 -22.86 1.82
C GLU A 216 2.02 -22.75 0.90
N ALA A 217 1.97 -21.88 -0.12
CA ALA A 217 3.09 -21.67 -1.03
C ALA A 217 4.30 -21.04 -0.33
N PHE A 218 4.10 -20.06 0.55
CA PHE A 218 5.19 -19.52 1.38
C PHE A 218 5.81 -20.60 2.28
N TRP A 219 4.99 -21.47 2.85
CA TRP A 219 5.47 -22.57 3.67
C TRP A 219 6.27 -23.60 2.87
N LYS A 220 5.71 -24.11 1.77
CA LYS A 220 6.30 -25.20 0.96
C LYS A 220 7.56 -24.77 0.21
N GLU A 221 7.53 -23.58 -0.39
CA GLU A 221 8.58 -23.13 -1.33
C GLU A 221 9.53 -22.10 -0.69
N GLY A 222 9.05 -21.36 0.31
CA GLY A 222 9.85 -20.37 1.03
C GLY A 222 10.37 -20.84 2.39
N ASN A 223 9.81 -21.91 2.96
CA ASN A 223 10.00 -22.29 4.36
C ASN A 223 9.69 -21.14 5.34
N LEU A 224 8.68 -20.33 5.00
CA LEU A 224 8.24 -19.18 5.80
C LEU A 224 6.84 -19.42 6.33
N LYS A 225 6.64 -19.21 7.64
CA LYS A 225 5.29 -19.05 8.19
C LYS A 225 4.69 -17.77 7.63
N ALA A 226 3.41 -17.74 7.34
CA ALA A 226 2.74 -16.55 6.83
C ALA A 226 1.33 -16.42 7.40
N VAL A 227 0.83 -15.18 7.44
CA VAL A 227 -0.52 -14.86 7.87
C VAL A 227 -1.27 -14.19 6.71
N ALA A 228 -2.47 -14.68 6.43
CA ALA A 228 -3.36 -14.09 5.44
C ALA A 228 -4.37 -13.14 6.08
N MET A 229 -4.68 -12.05 5.38
CA MET A 229 -5.74 -11.10 5.73
C MET A 229 -6.54 -10.77 4.47
N VAL A 230 -7.86 -10.92 4.55
CA VAL A 230 -8.79 -10.47 3.51
C VAL A 230 -9.35 -9.11 3.91
N ARG A 231 -9.19 -8.11 3.05
CA ARG A 231 -9.59 -6.72 3.33
C ARG A 231 -10.26 -6.10 2.13
N ARG A 232 -11.32 -5.32 2.37
CA ARG A 232 -11.92 -4.45 1.35
C ARG A 232 -11.08 -3.19 1.17
N LEU A 233 -11.20 -2.56 0.00
CA LEU A 233 -10.67 -1.22 -0.22
C LEU A 233 -11.17 -0.25 0.86
N ASP A 234 -10.27 0.32 1.66
CA ASP A 234 -10.60 1.42 2.57
C ASP A 234 -10.75 2.70 1.74
N ARG A 235 -11.95 3.29 1.75
CA ARG A 235 -12.29 4.49 0.96
C ARG A 235 -12.19 5.79 1.76
N VAL A 236 -11.90 5.70 3.06
CA VAL A 236 -11.96 6.83 3.99
C VAL A 236 -10.57 7.31 4.37
N GLY A 237 -9.62 6.37 4.50
CA GLY A 237 -8.30 6.68 5.05
C GLY A 237 -8.36 6.95 6.55
N ALA A 238 -7.39 7.71 7.05
CA ALA A 238 -7.27 8.06 8.45
C ALA A 238 -8.47 8.87 8.94
N ARG A 239 -9.03 8.46 10.08
CA ARG A 239 -10.29 8.98 10.61
C ARG A 239 -10.28 8.96 12.13
N LEU A 240 -11.09 9.83 12.73
CA LEU A 240 -11.42 9.73 14.14
C LEU A 240 -12.17 8.43 14.40
N VAL A 241 -11.64 7.62 15.30
CA VAL A 241 -12.38 6.54 15.94
C VAL A 241 -13.12 7.13 17.15
N GLY A 242 -14.37 6.71 17.39
CA GLY A 242 -15.22 7.29 18.41
C GLY A 242 -14.48 7.50 19.73
N SER A 243 -14.54 8.72 20.27
CA SER A 243 -14.01 9.03 21.60
C SER A 243 -14.73 8.13 22.59
N VAL A 244 -14.01 7.31 23.34
CA VAL A 244 -14.54 6.89 24.64
C VAL A 244 -14.77 8.19 25.40
N PRO A 245 -16.02 8.54 25.79
CA PRO A 245 -16.23 9.66 26.69
C PRO A 245 -15.41 9.34 27.95
N ARG A 246 -14.42 10.16 28.26
CA ARG A 246 -13.82 10.16 29.59
C ARG A 246 -14.75 10.87 30.56
#